data_AF-A0A9W9LR99-F1
#
_entry.id   AF-A0A9W9LR99-F1
#
_cell.length_a   1.000
_cell.length_b   1.000
_cell.length_c   1.000
_cell.angle_alpha   90.00
_cell.angle_beta   90.00
_cell.angle_gamma   90.00
#
_symmetry.space_group_name_H-M   'P 1'
#
loop_
_entity.id
_entity.type
_entity.pdbx_description
1 polymer ?
#
loop_
_entity_poly.entity_id
_entity_poly.type
_entity_poly.pdbx_seq_one_letter_code
_entity_poly.pdbx_strand_id
1 'polypeptide(L)'
;MHVIKIHNKSNHSQTFEVHGWHDNKNLTVQAGKTAVLEARDGSSGAIIALHDGHEGEQAEITKKGYGGNDFFDLSNIVGAGGNMTVMQIGDKSTVKGDPKFMQHMNTAWHKASQDTRNKLKGHVFTDSHGNVKRIGPIKGSPELEKLVRTFADGKTYIGVGAWNGSPGVPSDNNQSGAGHGNKDILVTYSDGDASPDLGHHKVAHTAMKIQKVEKSDGEDESHEKSSSSRSLSPAPSESSSTASGPTIQKAVKVEAHVNHQELARKINKPGIILTNKSHKDCTYFFYDNYWNGNGEAGANFDHPLKNVHLKAGAHVHVPLPKTFKGRVQRGKDLPATWVEFQVSASNDHAAHGDISLQQGCDCAATIAATDGSGRKNGFTHDVVKGAPAAACGKKPSGEKAIQTTVGNWMSGPNQAAIDYLKKHVGQKRAYIVGGSGTDDVASKNNCLAVDMY
;
A
#
# COMPACT_ATOMS: atom_id res chain seq x y z
N MET A 1 -2.14 -0.02 -22.22
CA MET A 1 -1.10 0.13 -21.18
C MET A 1 -0.78 1.60 -21.12
N HIS A 2 -0.87 2.20 -19.94
CA HIS A 2 -0.60 3.63 -19.74
C HIS A 2 0.77 3.83 -19.12
N VAL A 3 1.28 5.04 -19.25
CA VAL A 3 2.57 5.42 -18.69
C VAL A 3 2.47 6.66 -17.80
N ILE A 4 3.43 6.77 -16.88
CA ILE A 4 3.75 8.01 -16.18
C ILE A 4 5.02 8.57 -16.80
N LYS A 5 4.94 9.78 -17.33
CA LYS A 5 6.10 10.53 -17.85
C LYS A 5 6.56 11.51 -16.78
N ILE A 6 7.84 11.47 -16.44
CA ILE A 6 8.46 12.38 -15.48
C ILE A 6 9.42 13.27 -16.25
N HIS A 7 9.05 14.53 -16.47
CA HIS A 7 9.90 15.49 -17.16
C HIS A 7 10.60 16.40 -16.17
N ASN A 8 11.93 16.30 -16.13
CA ASN A 8 12.78 17.24 -15.40
C ASN A 8 13.17 18.41 -16.33
N LYS A 9 12.63 19.60 -16.07
CA LYS A 9 12.95 20.84 -16.79
C LYS A 9 14.08 21.63 -16.13
N SER A 10 14.62 21.18 -15.00
CA SER A 10 15.79 21.82 -14.37
C SER A 10 17.03 21.68 -15.26
N ASN A 11 18.01 22.54 -15.00
CA ASN A 11 19.32 22.50 -15.64
C ASN A 11 20.30 21.51 -14.99
N HIS A 12 19.85 20.76 -13.98
CA HIS A 12 20.57 19.67 -13.34
C HIS A 12 19.69 18.42 -13.28
N SER A 13 20.31 17.28 -12.96
CA SER A 13 19.60 16.02 -12.76
C SER A 13 18.81 16.06 -11.46
N GLN A 14 17.61 15.49 -11.47
CA GLN A 14 16.73 15.38 -10.31
C GLN A 14 16.49 13.91 -9.98
N THR A 15 16.61 13.56 -8.70
CA THR A 15 16.28 12.22 -8.20
C THR A 15 14.88 12.21 -7.63
N PHE A 16 14.14 11.16 -7.94
CA PHE A 16 12.80 10.91 -7.44
C PHE A 16 12.77 9.58 -6.69
N GLU A 17 12.14 9.54 -5.53
CA GLU A 17 11.65 8.26 -4.98
C GLU A 17 10.42 7.85 -5.78
N VAL A 18 10.36 6.56 -6.10
CA VAL A 18 9.26 5.97 -6.86
C VAL A 18 8.69 4.84 -6.04
N HIS A 19 7.42 4.96 -5.67
CA HIS A 19 6.66 3.90 -5.01
C HIS A 19 5.63 3.33 -5.99
N GLY A 20 5.38 2.03 -5.93
CA GLY A 20 4.40 1.32 -6.76
C GLY A 20 4.87 1.01 -8.19
N TRP A 21 5.90 1.70 -8.67
CA TRP A 21 6.53 1.48 -9.98
C TRP A 21 8.04 1.41 -9.86
N HIS A 22 8.72 1.08 -10.97
CA HIS A 22 10.18 1.04 -11.05
C HIS A 22 10.84 0.17 -9.95
N ASP A 23 10.22 -0.97 -9.62
CA ASP A 23 10.67 -1.88 -8.54
C ASP A 23 10.86 -1.19 -7.18
N ASN A 24 10.13 -0.10 -6.92
CA ASN A 24 10.29 0.77 -5.75
C ASN A 24 11.72 1.33 -5.58
N LYS A 25 12.44 1.54 -6.68
CA LYS A 25 13.78 2.13 -6.67
C LYS A 25 13.72 3.60 -7.02
N ASN A 26 14.70 4.35 -6.53
CA ASN A 26 14.87 5.75 -6.91
C ASN A 26 15.22 5.87 -8.39
N LEU A 27 14.70 6.92 -9.01
CA LEU A 27 14.89 7.24 -10.42
C LEU A 27 15.55 8.61 -10.55
N THR A 28 16.71 8.69 -11.20
CA THR A 28 17.34 9.98 -11.53
C THR A 28 17.03 10.35 -12.97
N VAL A 29 16.35 11.49 -13.16
CA VAL A 29 16.03 12.06 -14.47
C VAL A 29 17.01 13.18 -14.79
N GLN A 30 17.77 13.04 -15.87
CA GLN A 30 18.76 14.03 -16.30
C GLN A 30 18.11 15.37 -16.67
N ALA A 31 18.90 16.44 -16.64
CA ALA A 31 18.46 17.80 -17.01
C ALA A 31 17.79 17.84 -18.40
N GLY A 32 16.60 18.44 -18.47
CA GLY A 32 15.81 18.56 -19.70
C GLY A 32 15.37 17.23 -20.32
N LYS A 33 15.36 16.13 -19.56
CA LYS A 33 14.97 14.80 -20.04
C LYS A 33 13.68 14.32 -19.42
N THR A 34 13.01 13.43 -20.14
CA THR A 34 11.81 12.74 -19.69
C THR A 34 12.13 11.27 -19.44
N ALA A 35 11.80 10.77 -18.25
CA ALA A 35 11.72 9.34 -17.98
C ALA A 35 10.28 8.84 -18.19
N VAL A 36 10.14 7.56 -18.53
CA VAL A 36 8.84 6.93 -18.78
C VAL A 36 8.76 5.68 -17.92
N LEU A 37 7.70 5.58 -17.11
CA LEU A 37 7.39 4.44 -16.26
C LEU A 37 6.12 3.76 -16.76
N GLU A 38 6.14 2.44 -16.86
CA GLU A 38 4.92 1.67 -17.10
C GLU A 38 4.01 1.73 -15.86
N ALA A 39 2.75 2.11 -16.06
CA ALA A 39 1.77 2.24 -14.99
C ALA A 39 0.49 1.49 -15.39
N ARG A 40 0.38 0.25 -14.91
CA ARG A 40 -0.75 -0.64 -15.24
C ARG A 40 -2.04 -0.12 -14.61
N ASP A 41 -3.17 -0.33 -15.28
CA ASP A 41 -4.50 -0.10 -14.72
C ASP A 41 -4.63 -0.80 -13.35
N GLY A 42 -5.20 -0.10 -12.37
CA GLY A 42 -5.34 -0.59 -10.99
C GLY A 42 -4.08 -0.47 -10.13
N SER A 43 -2.96 0.01 -10.67
CA SER A 43 -1.77 0.31 -9.85
C SER A 43 -1.85 1.67 -9.17
N SER A 44 -1.24 1.75 -7.98
CA SER A 44 -1.13 2.97 -7.18
C SER A 44 0.30 3.15 -6.70
N GLY A 45 0.70 4.40 -6.48
CA GLY A 45 2.05 4.72 -6.07
C GLY A 45 2.27 6.23 -5.97
N ALA A 46 3.53 6.63 -5.79
CA ALA A 46 3.92 8.02 -5.65
C ALA A 46 5.24 8.31 -6.37
N ILE A 47 5.37 9.52 -6.92
CA ILE A 47 6.62 10.10 -7.42
C ILE A 47 6.99 11.26 -6.51
N ILE A 48 8.10 11.17 -5.79
CA ILE A 48 8.50 12.15 -4.77
C ILE A 48 9.85 12.73 -5.14
N ALA A 49 9.96 14.06 -5.28
CA ALA A 49 11.25 14.70 -5.54
C ALA A 49 12.11 14.72 -4.27
N LEU A 50 13.40 14.37 -4.41
CA LEU A 50 14.37 14.41 -3.30
C LEU A 50 15.26 15.65 -3.34
N HIS A 51 15.39 16.30 -2.18
CA HIS A 51 16.18 17.51 -1.97
C HIS A 51 17.16 17.31 -0.83
N ASP A 52 18.46 17.23 -1.16
CA ASP A 52 19.51 16.98 -0.17
C ASP A 52 19.24 15.71 0.69
N GLY A 53 18.64 14.68 0.08
CA GLY A 53 18.27 13.43 0.75
C GLY A 53 16.97 13.49 1.57
N HIS A 54 16.18 14.55 1.43
CA HIS A 54 14.86 14.70 2.07
C HIS A 54 13.74 14.69 1.03
N GLU A 55 12.61 14.09 1.39
CA GLU A 55 11.38 14.13 0.60
C GLU A 55 10.86 15.56 0.43
N GLY A 56 10.32 15.84 -0.75
CA GLY A 56 9.80 17.15 -1.15
C GLY A 56 8.39 17.08 -1.72
N GLU A 57 8.21 17.63 -2.92
CA GLU A 57 6.95 17.57 -3.64
C GLU A 57 6.62 16.11 -3.98
N GLN A 58 5.36 15.73 -3.82
CA GLN A 58 4.87 14.38 -4.06
C GLN A 58 3.68 14.39 -5.01
N ALA A 59 3.73 13.56 -6.05
CA ALA A 59 2.57 13.24 -6.89
C ALA A 59 2.08 11.84 -6.53
N GLU A 60 0.94 11.74 -5.86
CA GLU A 60 0.28 10.45 -5.62
C GLU A 60 -0.58 10.12 -6.83
N ILE A 61 -0.46 8.90 -7.35
CA ILE A 61 -1.16 8.50 -8.58
C ILE A 61 -1.77 7.11 -8.37
N THR A 62 -3.02 6.97 -8.80
CA THR A 62 -3.74 5.70 -8.92
C THR A 62 -4.32 5.63 -10.32
N LYS A 63 -3.89 4.63 -11.09
CA LYS A 63 -4.34 4.41 -12.46
C LYS A 63 -5.68 3.69 -12.47
N LYS A 64 -6.68 4.23 -13.17
CA LYS A 64 -8.02 3.62 -13.25
C LYS A 64 -8.60 3.23 -11.88
N GLY A 65 -8.44 4.12 -10.90
CA GLY A 65 -9.00 3.98 -9.56
C GLY A 65 -10.46 4.44 -9.52
N TYR A 66 -10.71 5.56 -8.85
CA TYR A 66 -12.04 6.06 -8.53
C TYR A 66 -12.96 6.17 -9.76
N GLY A 67 -14.03 5.39 -9.78
CA GLY A 67 -14.98 5.36 -10.90
C GLY A 67 -14.40 4.88 -12.24
N GLY A 68 -13.25 4.19 -12.21
CA GLY A 68 -12.50 3.80 -13.41
C GLY A 68 -11.67 4.93 -14.03
N ASN A 69 -11.59 6.08 -13.37
CA ASN A 69 -10.75 7.20 -13.78
C ASN A 69 -9.39 7.16 -13.08
N ASP A 70 -8.40 7.83 -13.64
CA ASP A 70 -7.19 8.14 -12.90
C ASP A 70 -7.50 9.04 -11.72
N PHE A 71 -6.92 8.72 -10.57
CA PHE A 71 -6.91 9.58 -9.41
C PHE A 71 -5.47 9.99 -9.18
N PHE A 72 -5.21 11.28 -9.01
CA PHE A 72 -3.88 11.74 -8.67
C PHE A 72 -3.97 13.09 -7.99
N ASP A 73 -3.04 13.41 -7.11
CA ASP A 73 -2.90 14.73 -6.52
C ASP A 73 -1.45 15.17 -6.54
N LEU A 74 -1.23 16.44 -6.19
CA LEU A 74 0.08 16.96 -5.87
C LEU A 74 0.05 17.48 -4.45
N SER A 75 1.00 17.05 -3.63
CA SER A 75 1.15 17.48 -2.25
C SER A 75 2.55 17.99 -1.94
N ASN A 76 2.63 18.85 -0.92
CA ASN A 76 3.87 19.36 -0.34
C ASN A 76 3.98 18.99 1.14
N ILE A 77 3.22 17.99 1.59
CA ILE A 77 3.06 17.67 3.02
C ILE A 77 4.35 17.16 3.67
N VAL A 78 5.22 16.50 2.91
CA VAL A 78 6.51 15.97 3.38
C VAL A 78 7.68 16.94 3.15
N GLY A 79 7.47 17.98 2.34
CA GLY A 79 8.45 19.05 2.13
C GLY A 79 8.30 19.72 0.77
N ALA A 80 9.25 20.60 0.46
CA ALA A 80 9.43 21.13 -0.89
C ALA A 80 10.86 21.67 -1.06
N GLY A 81 11.43 21.57 -2.25
CA GLY A 81 12.72 22.15 -2.65
C GLY A 81 12.77 22.56 -4.13
N GLY A 82 11.73 22.23 -4.91
CA GLY A 82 11.56 22.65 -6.29
C GLY A 82 10.09 22.92 -6.61
N ASN A 83 9.73 22.89 -7.88
CA ASN A 83 8.34 23.01 -8.29
C ASN A 83 7.93 21.74 -9.01
N MET A 84 6.72 21.25 -8.73
CA MET A 84 6.17 20.09 -9.40
C MET A 84 4.72 20.35 -9.82
N THR A 85 4.33 19.78 -10.95
CA THR A 85 2.92 19.69 -11.37
C THR A 85 2.62 18.30 -11.89
N VAL A 86 1.35 17.90 -11.86
CA VAL A 86 0.88 16.63 -12.41
C VAL A 86 -0.40 16.84 -13.21
N MET A 87 -0.56 16.13 -14.34
CA MET A 87 -1.76 16.17 -15.17
C MET A 87 -1.95 14.91 -16.00
N GLN A 88 -3.17 14.68 -16.51
CA GLN A 88 -3.36 13.80 -17.65
C GLN A 88 -2.83 14.45 -18.93
N ILE A 89 -2.03 13.73 -19.70
CA ILE A 89 -1.49 14.24 -20.97
C ILE A 89 -2.63 14.65 -21.90
N GLY A 90 -2.56 15.90 -22.37
CA GLY A 90 -3.56 16.50 -23.24
C GLY A 90 -4.79 17.07 -22.53
N ASP A 91 -4.87 17.03 -21.20
CA ASP A 91 -6.02 17.57 -20.44
C ASP A 91 -5.60 18.60 -19.39
N LYS A 92 -5.54 19.87 -19.83
CA LYS A 92 -5.16 21.00 -18.97
C LYS A 92 -6.08 21.19 -17.78
N SER A 93 -7.34 20.75 -17.86
CA SER A 93 -8.29 20.90 -16.76
C SER A 93 -7.93 20.05 -15.55
N THR A 94 -7.05 19.06 -15.73
CA THR A 94 -6.59 18.14 -14.69
C THR A 94 -5.25 18.53 -14.07
N VAL A 95 -4.68 19.69 -14.43
CA VAL A 95 -3.39 20.15 -13.86
C VAL A 95 -3.54 20.43 -12.37
N LYS A 96 -2.63 19.87 -11.59
CA LYS A 96 -2.51 20.08 -10.14
C LYS A 96 -1.09 20.50 -9.78
N GLY A 97 -0.99 21.30 -8.73
CA GLY A 97 0.27 21.89 -8.27
C GLY A 97 0.43 23.35 -8.60
N ASP A 98 1.32 24.00 -7.84
CA ASP A 98 1.79 25.34 -8.15
C ASP A 98 3.11 25.25 -8.94
N PRO A 99 3.13 25.63 -10.24
CA PRO A 99 4.33 25.54 -11.06
C PRO A 99 5.47 26.46 -10.59
N LYS A 100 5.20 27.38 -9.67
CA LYS A 100 6.15 28.34 -9.09
C LYS A 100 6.11 28.32 -7.55
N PHE A 101 5.74 27.19 -6.95
CA PHE A 101 5.67 26.97 -5.51
C PHE A 101 6.86 27.57 -4.74
N MET A 102 8.11 27.25 -5.10
CA MET A 102 9.28 27.71 -4.37
C MET A 102 9.59 29.20 -4.58
N GLN A 103 9.24 29.76 -5.74
CA GLN A 103 9.32 31.21 -5.96
C GLN A 103 8.29 31.96 -5.10
N HIS A 104 7.08 31.43 -5.00
CA HIS A 104 6.04 31.97 -4.13
C HIS A 104 6.41 31.80 -2.65
N MET A 105 6.97 30.66 -2.26
CA MET A 105 7.49 30.40 -0.92
C MET A 105 8.59 31.40 -0.55
N ASN A 106 9.56 31.62 -1.45
CA ASN A 106 10.63 32.60 -1.23
C ASN A 106 10.07 34.01 -1.06
N THR A 107 9.07 34.38 -1.89
CA THR A 107 8.36 35.66 -1.77
C THR A 107 7.64 35.79 -0.43
N ALA A 108 6.94 34.75 0.01
CA ALA A 108 6.23 34.72 1.29
C ALA A 108 7.20 34.79 2.48
N TRP A 109 8.33 34.07 2.41
CA TRP A 109 9.39 34.11 3.41
C TRP A 109 10.00 35.51 3.57
N HIS A 110 10.29 36.17 2.46
CA HIS A 110 10.83 37.54 2.48
C HIS A 110 9.83 38.57 3.00
N LYS A 111 8.52 38.31 2.90
CA LYS A 111 7.46 39.13 3.50
C LYS A 111 7.13 38.77 4.95
N ALA A 112 7.53 37.59 5.41
CA ALA A 112 7.25 37.12 6.77
C ALA A 112 7.96 37.99 7.81
N SER A 113 7.28 38.26 8.93
CA SER A 113 7.86 38.99 10.05
C SER A 113 9.03 38.22 10.67
N GLN A 114 9.90 38.92 11.39
CA GLN A 114 11.01 38.28 12.09
C GLN A 114 10.52 37.21 13.07
N ASP A 115 9.40 37.46 13.76
CA ASP A 115 8.78 36.48 14.65
C ASP A 115 8.33 35.22 13.92
N THR A 116 7.69 35.35 12.75
CA THR A 116 7.33 34.20 11.92
C THR A 116 8.58 33.43 11.48
N ARG A 117 9.62 34.12 11.02
CA ARG A 117 10.88 33.46 10.63
C ARG A 117 11.55 32.73 11.79
N ASN A 118 11.52 33.31 13.00
CA ASN A 118 12.05 32.69 14.20
C ASN A 118 11.30 31.40 14.56
N LYS A 119 9.95 31.41 14.47
CA LYS A 119 9.11 30.22 14.70
C LYS A 119 9.34 29.11 13.67
N LEU A 120 9.76 29.48 12.45
CA LEU A 120 10.01 28.56 11.35
C LEU A 120 11.47 28.08 11.28
N LYS A 121 12.30 28.41 12.28
CA LYS A 121 13.68 27.94 12.36
C LYS A 121 13.70 26.40 12.43
N GLY A 122 14.43 25.78 11.51
CA GLY A 122 14.47 24.31 11.37
C GLY A 122 13.38 23.73 10.46
N HIS A 123 12.46 24.57 9.97
CA HIS A 123 11.46 24.19 8.97
C HIS A 123 11.70 24.85 7.61
N VAL A 124 12.28 26.05 7.58
CA VAL A 124 12.67 26.75 6.35
C VAL A 124 14.19 26.83 6.28
N PHE A 125 14.76 26.36 5.18
CA PHE A 125 16.21 26.26 4.98
C PHE A 125 16.60 27.22 3.86
N THR A 126 17.47 28.18 4.17
CA THR A 126 17.88 29.22 3.22
C THR A 126 19.31 29.03 2.72
N ASP A 127 19.63 29.61 1.57
CA ASP A 127 20.99 29.79 1.09
C ASP A 127 21.70 30.92 1.85
N SER A 128 22.94 31.22 1.44
CA SER A 128 23.75 32.31 1.99
C SER A 128 23.18 33.71 1.75
N HIS A 129 22.24 33.86 0.81
CA HIS A 129 21.56 35.11 0.48
C HIS A 129 20.20 35.23 1.19
N GLY A 130 19.82 34.24 2.01
CA GLY A 130 18.54 34.19 2.68
C GLY A 130 17.37 33.75 1.78
N ASN A 131 17.64 33.24 0.57
CA ASN A 131 16.61 32.67 -0.28
C ASN A 131 16.27 31.25 0.17
N VAL A 132 14.99 30.88 0.13
CA VAL A 132 14.53 29.54 0.50
C VAL A 132 15.06 28.51 -0.51
N LYS A 133 15.87 27.56 -0.02
CA LYS A 133 16.32 26.39 -0.79
C LYS A 133 15.36 25.22 -0.67
N ARG A 134 14.87 24.98 0.54
CA ARG A 134 13.87 23.95 0.82
C ARG A 134 13.05 24.29 2.07
N ILE A 135 11.93 23.64 2.21
CA ILE A 135 11.16 23.54 3.45
C ILE A 135 11.10 22.08 3.88
N GLY A 136 11.03 21.86 5.20
CA GLY A 136 10.74 20.55 5.77
C GLY A 136 9.25 20.20 5.65
N PRO A 137 8.83 19.08 6.27
CA PRO A 137 7.44 18.65 6.27
C PRO A 137 6.50 19.75 6.76
N ILE A 138 5.44 19.99 5.98
CA ILE A 138 4.33 20.87 6.38
C ILE A 138 3.45 20.12 7.39
N LYS A 139 3.28 18.81 7.21
CA LYS A 139 2.56 17.95 8.15
C LYS A 139 3.19 18.06 9.53
N GLY A 140 2.37 18.44 10.51
CA GLY A 140 2.82 18.60 11.91
C GLY A 140 3.52 19.92 12.20
N SER A 141 3.56 20.87 11.25
CA SER A 141 4.09 22.23 11.47
C SER A 141 3.02 23.30 11.19
N PRO A 142 2.16 23.63 12.19
CA PRO A 142 1.06 24.58 12.00
C PRO A 142 1.49 25.96 11.51
N GLU A 143 2.66 26.45 11.95
CA GLU A 143 3.18 27.75 11.53
C GLU A 143 3.68 27.73 10.08
N LEU A 144 4.28 26.61 9.64
CA LEU A 144 4.69 26.46 8.23
C LEU A 144 3.48 26.33 7.33
N GLU A 145 2.50 25.51 7.73
CA GLU A 145 1.22 25.37 7.02
C GLU A 145 0.56 26.74 6.85
N LYS A 146 0.46 27.53 7.92
CA LYS A 146 -0.12 28.87 7.88
C LYS A 146 0.59 29.77 6.87
N LEU A 147 1.93 29.74 6.81
CA LEU A 147 2.69 30.52 5.83
C LEU A 147 2.44 30.03 4.40
N VAL A 148 2.48 28.71 4.16
CA VAL A 148 2.29 28.12 2.82
C VAL A 148 0.89 28.40 2.28
N ARG A 149 -0.14 28.32 3.13
CA ARG A 149 -1.52 28.66 2.76
C ARG A 149 -1.69 30.10 2.30
N THR A 150 -0.78 31.03 2.63
CA THR A 150 -0.87 32.41 2.12
C THR A 150 -0.70 32.54 0.61
N PHE A 151 -0.12 31.53 -0.07
CA PHE A 151 0.15 31.59 -1.50
C PHE A 151 -0.27 30.34 -2.29
N ALA A 152 -0.34 29.16 -1.65
CA ALA A 152 -0.57 27.89 -2.34
C ALA A 152 -1.94 27.25 -2.05
N ASP A 153 -2.79 27.89 -1.24
CA ASP A 153 -4.11 27.35 -0.89
C ASP A 153 -4.96 27.08 -2.14
N GLY A 154 -5.44 25.85 -2.26
CA GLY A 154 -6.21 25.39 -3.42
C GLY A 154 -5.42 25.16 -4.71
N LYS A 155 -4.07 25.29 -4.69
CA LYS A 155 -3.20 24.96 -5.84
C LYS A 155 -2.46 23.63 -5.68
N THR A 156 -2.13 23.28 -4.45
CA THR A 156 -1.46 22.03 -4.06
C THR A 156 -2.06 21.57 -2.74
N TYR A 157 -1.87 20.30 -2.39
CA TYR A 157 -2.31 19.74 -1.12
C TYR A 157 -1.27 20.06 -0.03
N ILE A 158 -1.67 20.86 0.97
CA ILE A 158 -0.74 21.47 1.94
C ILE A 158 -0.86 20.84 3.34
N GLY A 159 -2.05 20.36 3.73
CA GLY A 159 -2.34 19.95 5.10
C GLY A 159 -2.99 18.58 5.21
N VAL A 160 -3.99 18.49 6.09
CA VAL A 160 -4.77 17.27 6.32
C VAL A 160 -6.09 17.39 5.56
N GLY A 161 -6.17 16.70 4.42
CA GLY A 161 -7.40 16.45 3.69
C GLY A 161 -8.40 15.64 4.49
N ALA A 162 -9.56 15.38 3.90
CA ALA A 162 -10.61 14.60 4.53
C ALA A 162 -10.08 13.19 4.88
N TRP A 163 -9.82 12.95 6.15
CA TRP A 163 -9.25 11.71 6.65
C TRP A 163 -9.82 11.36 8.02
N ASN A 164 -10.13 10.07 8.24
CA ASN A 164 -10.64 9.54 9.51
C ASN A 164 -11.87 10.32 10.08
N GLY A 165 -12.81 10.68 9.21
CA GLY A 165 -14.00 11.43 9.60
C GLY A 165 -13.78 12.93 9.85
N SER A 166 -12.54 13.42 9.77
CA SER A 166 -12.29 14.85 9.62
C SER A 166 -12.75 15.30 8.24
N PRO A 167 -13.51 16.40 8.11
CA PRO A 167 -13.85 16.95 6.80
C PRO A 167 -12.62 17.50 6.06
N GLY A 168 -11.48 17.66 6.73
CA GLY A 168 -10.27 18.25 6.17
C GLY A 168 -10.46 19.72 5.78
N VAL A 169 -9.48 20.28 5.07
CA VAL A 169 -9.60 21.61 4.48
C VAL A 169 -10.25 21.48 3.09
N PRO A 170 -11.33 22.23 2.78
CA PRO A 170 -12.00 22.11 1.48
C PRO A 170 -11.11 22.37 0.27
N SER A 171 -10.16 23.31 0.38
CA SER A 171 -9.20 23.62 -0.69
C SER A 171 -8.25 22.46 -0.97
N ASP A 172 -7.81 21.75 0.07
CA ASP A 172 -6.99 20.53 -0.06
C ASP A 172 -7.82 19.41 -0.71
N ASN A 173 -9.07 19.22 -0.30
CA ASN A 173 -9.96 18.20 -0.88
C ASN A 173 -10.26 18.43 -2.37
N ASN A 174 -10.33 19.68 -2.80
CA ASN A 174 -10.53 20.01 -4.22
C ASN A 174 -9.35 19.55 -5.10
N GLN A 175 -8.16 19.41 -4.51
CA GLN A 175 -7.01 18.82 -5.19
C GLN A 175 -7.11 17.30 -5.35
N SER A 176 -8.04 16.63 -4.66
CA SER A 176 -8.25 15.18 -4.76
C SER A 176 -9.30 14.78 -5.81
N GLY A 177 -9.69 15.65 -6.75
CA GLY A 177 -10.64 15.29 -7.81
C GLY A 177 -10.06 14.26 -8.81
N ALA A 178 -10.83 13.25 -9.20
CA ALA A 178 -10.39 12.32 -10.25
C ALA A 178 -10.24 13.02 -11.61
N GLY A 179 -9.33 12.52 -12.45
CA GLY A 179 -9.21 12.91 -13.85
C GLY A 179 -10.33 12.34 -14.73
N HIS A 180 -10.18 12.46 -16.05
CA HIS A 180 -11.17 12.02 -17.03
C HIS A 180 -10.71 10.73 -17.73
N GLY A 181 -11.28 9.60 -17.31
CA GLY A 181 -10.88 8.27 -17.79
C GLY A 181 -9.47 7.88 -17.34
N ASN A 182 -8.88 6.94 -18.07
CA ASN A 182 -7.54 6.44 -17.83
C ASN A 182 -6.64 6.86 -19.00
N LYS A 183 -5.63 7.69 -18.73
CA LYS A 183 -4.73 8.30 -19.72
C LYS A 183 -3.28 8.24 -19.26
N ASP A 184 -2.35 8.60 -20.12
CA ASP A 184 -0.98 8.81 -19.66
C ASP A 184 -0.92 10.03 -18.72
N ILE A 185 -0.06 9.95 -17.71
CA ILE A 185 0.15 11.03 -16.74
C ILE A 185 1.48 11.71 -17.04
N LEU A 186 1.52 13.04 -16.94
CA LEU A 186 2.73 13.84 -16.97
C LEU A 186 2.97 14.45 -15.59
N VAL A 187 4.10 14.10 -14.99
CA VAL A 187 4.70 14.80 -13.84
C VAL A 187 5.78 15.71 -14.40
N THR A 188 5.69 17.01 -14.12
CA THR A 188 6.68 18.00 -14.54
C THR A 188 7.37 18.56 -13.31
N TYR A 189 8.69 18.51 -13.28
CA TYR A 189 9.52 19.08 -12.22
C TYR A 189 10.42 20.19 -12.76
N SER A 190 10.61 21.27 -11.99
CA SER A 190 11.59 22.32 -12.29
C SER A 190 11.93 23.14 -11.06
N ASP A 191 13.19 23.52 -10.92
CA ASP A 191 13.63 24.54 -9.95
C ASP A 191 13.13 25.95 -10.33
N GLY A 192 12.80 26.15 -11.62
CA GLY A 192 12.31 27.40 -12.17
C GLY A 192 10.80 27.43 -12.32
N ASP A 193 10.29 26.90 -13.44
CA ASP A 193 8.87 26.90 -13.79
C ASP A 193 8.44 25.50 -14.22
N ALA A 194 7.69 24.83 -13.34
CA ALA A 194 7.17 23.49 -13.55
C ALA A 194 5.82 23.49 -14.29
N SER A 195 5.47 24.56 -15.01
CA SER A 195 4.33 24.55 -15.92
C SER A 195 4.49 23.37 -16.88
N PRO A 196 3.46 22.51 -17.01
CA PRO A 196 3.56 21.33 -17.84
C PRO A 196 3.80 21.72 -19.30
N ASP A 197 4.54 20.91 -20.04
CA ASP A 197 4.68 21.16 -21.46
C ASP A 197 3.35 20.83 -22.14
N LEU A 198 2.60 21.88 -22.44
CA LEU A 198 1.28 21.79 -23.08
C LEU A 198 1.40 21.46 -24.57
N GLY A 199 2.46 20.75 -24.96
CA GLY A 199 2.85 20.50 -26.33
C GLY A 199 1.66 20.01 -27.15
N HIS A 200 1.37 20.77 -28.21
CA HIS A 200 0.61 20.30 -29.36
C HIS A 200 1.37 19.13 -30.00
N HIS A 201 1.37 17.95 -29.37
CA HIS A 201 2.07 16.80 -29.92
C HIS A 201 1.26 16.24 -31.09
N LYS A 202 1.58 16.71 -32.30
CA LYS A 202 1.58 15.86 -33.48
C LYS A 202 2.47 14.67 -33.15
N VAL A 203 1.84 13.51 -32.93
CA VAL A 203 2.53 12.27 -32.61
C VAL A 203 3.43 11.89 -33.79
N ALA A 204 4.73 12.17 -33.68
CA ALA A 204 5.72 11.53 -34.54
C ALA A 204 6.03 10.17 -33.89
N HIS A 205 5.43 9.11 -34.42
CA HIS A 205 5.79 7.74 -34.08
C HIS A 205 7.20 7.45 -34.59
N THR A 206 8.24 7.76 -33.80
CA THR A 206 9.55 7.18 -34.03
C THR A 206 9.59 5.83 -33.32
N ALA A 207 9.36 4.77 -34.09
CA ALA A 207 9.56 3.40 -33.64
C ALA A 207 11.05 3.20 -33.29
N MET A 208 11.36 3.04 -32.00
CA MET A 208 12.65 2.53 -31.57
C MET A 208 12.76 1.06 -32.01
N LYS A 209 13.56 0.81 -33.05
CA LYS A 209 14.05 -0.52 -33.39
C LYS A 209 14.95 -1.00 -32.25
N ILE A 210 14.53 -2.07 -31.58
CA ILE A 210 15.37 -2.85 -30.67
C ILE A 210 16.44 -3.54 -31.54
N GLN A 211 17.71 -3.15 -31.36
CA GLN A 211 18.83 -3.87 -31.96
C GLN A 211 18.97 -5.24 -31.30
N LYS A 212 18.85 -6.28 -32.13
CA LYS A 212 19.14 -7.67 -31.81
C LYS A 212 20.66 -7.82 -31.76
N VAL A 213 21.20 -8.26 -30.61
CA VAL A 213 22.62 -8.62 -30.49
C VAL A 213 22.83 -9.92 -31.24
N GLU A 214 23.54 -9.84 -32.36
CA GLU A 214 24.11 -11.01 -33.05
C GLU A 214 25.45 -11.36 -32.41
N LYS A 215 25.61 -12.64 -32.06
CA LYS A 215 26.90 -13.26 -31.72
C LYS A 215 27.76 -13.31 -32.98
N SER A 216 28.98 -12.82 -32.90
CA SER A 216 30.03 -13.10 -33.88
C SER A 216 30.98 -14.17 -33.31
N ASP A 217 31.05 -15.31 -34.01
CA ASP A 217 32.12 -16.30 -33.91
C ASP A 217 33.32 -15.88 -34.79
N GLY A 218 34.51 -16.40 -34.48
CA GLY A 218 35.72 -16.40 -35.33
C GLY A 218 36.91 -15.67 -34.69
N GLU A 219 37.85 -16.39 -34.06
CA GLU A 219 39.12 -16.88 -34.63
C GLU A 219 40.24 -15.82 -34.57
N ASP A 220 41.52 -16.07 -34.37
CA ASP A 220 42.38 -17.14 -33.84
C ASP A 220 43.79 -16.50 -33.86
N GLU A 221 44.66 -16.72 -32.87
CA GLU A 221 46.13 -16.77 -33.07
C GLU A 221 46.92 -17.08 -31.78
N SER A 222 47.54 -18.26 -31.85
CA SER A 222 48.63 -18.89 -31.10
C SER A 222 49.61 -18.06 -30.26
N HIS A 223 50.00 -18.62 -29.10
CA HIS A 223 51.38 -19.07 -28.88
C HIS A 223 51.53 -20.10 -27.73
N GLU A 224 52.28 -21.16 -28.05
CA GLU A 224 53.00 -22.18 -27.23
C GLU A 224 53.47 -21.72 -25.82
N LYS A 225 53.68 -22.55 -24.77
CA LYS A 225 54.26 -23.91 -24.68
C LYS A 225 54.17 -24.47 -23.24
N SER A 226 54.27 -25.81 -23.13
CA SER A 226 54.72 -26.62 -21.96
C SER A 226 53.72 -26.81 -20.80
N SER A 227 53.54 -27.97 -20.17
CA SER A 227 54.01 -29.35 -20.33
C SER A 227 53.38 -30.22 -19.21
N SER A 228 53.22 -31.53 -19.45
CA SER A 228 53.23 -32.63 -18.45
C SER A 228 51.90 -33.34 -18.07
N SER A 229 51.63 -34.41 -18.82
CA SER A 229 51.48 -35.83 -18.40
C SER A 229 50.30 -36.36 -17.55
N ARG A 230 49.73 -37.46 -18.11
CA ARG A 230 49.11 -38.68 -17.49
C ARG A 230 47.74 -38.54 -16.81
N SER A 231 46.79 -39.48 -16.92
CA SER A 231 46.54 -40.67 -17.76
C SER A 231 45.20 -41.27 -17.32
N LEU A 232 44.36 -41.64 -18.29
CA LEU A 232 43.49 -42.84 -18.35
C LEU A 232 42.47 -43.16 -17.22
N SER A 233 41.21 -43.22 -17.66
CA SER A 233 39.98 -43.88 -17.20
C SER A 233 40.16 -45.31 -16.61
N PRO A 234 39.13 -46.02 -16.06
CA PRO A 234 37.68 -45.88 -16.29
C PRO A 234 36.72 -46.14 -15.09
N ALA A 235 35.42 -45.98 -15.37
CA ALA A 235 34.27 -46.37 -14.55
C ALA A 235 34.24 -47.88 -14.22
N PRO A 236 33.36 -48.35 -13.30
CA PRO A 236 32.01 -48.74 -13.76
C PRO A 236 30.83 -48.61 -12.77
N SER A 237 29.65 -48.69 -13.38
CA SER A 237 28.42 -49.41 -12.99
C SER A 237 27.50 -48.92 -11.85
N GLU A 238 26.30 -48.53 -12.29
CA GLU A 238 24.97 -49.03 -11.90
C GLU A 238 24.56 -49.07 -10.42
N SER A 239 23.51 -48.32 -10.09
CA SER A 239 22.27 -48.94 -9.59
C SER A 239 21.06 -48.01 -9.72
N SER A 240 19.97 -48.64 -10.14
CA SER A 240 18.60 -48.18 -10.26
C SER A 240 17.95 -47.71 -8.95
N SER A 241 17.04 -46.74 -9.00
CA SER A 241 15.60 -46.96 -8.69
C SER A 241 14.78 -45.66 -8.63
N THR A 242 13.75 -45.63 -9.50
CA THR A 242 12.37 -45.14 -9.31
C THR A 242 12.07 -43.73 -8.77
N ALA A 243 11.37 -42.99 -9.64
CA ALA A 243 10.54 -41.84 -9.30
C ALA A 243 9.25 -42.24 -8.56
N SER A 244 8.79 -41.40 -7.62
CA SER A 244 7.39 -41.34 -7.20
C SER A 244 7.05 -39.94 -6.66
N GLY A 245 5.97 -39.36 -7.21
CA GLY A 245 5.38 -38.08 -6.84
C GLY A 245 4.60 -38.08 -5.50
N PRO A 246 3.66 -37.13 -5.31
CA PRO A 246 3.40 -36.49 -4.03
C PRO A 246 2.48 -37.28 -3.09
N THR A 247 2.83 -37.32 -1.80
CA THR A 247 1.99 -37.92 -0.76
C THR A 247 0.89 -36.95 -0.32
N ILE A 248 -0.33 -37.18 -0.79
CA ILE A 248 -1.56 -36.63 -0.21
C ILE A 248 -1.81 -37.33 1.13
N GLN A 249 -1.64 -36.62 2.25
CA GLN A 249 -2.08 -37.13 3.55
C GLN A 249 -3.61 -37.00 3.65
N LYS A 250 -4.28 -38.15 3.84
CA LYS A 250 -5.72 -38.25 4.10
C LYS A 250 -6.07 -37.54 5.41
N ALA A 251 -7.02 -36.60 5.33
CA ALA A 251 -7.62 -35.98 6.50
C ALA A 251 -8.51 -36.99 7.24
N VAL A 252 -8.18 -37.28 8.50
CA VAL A 252 -9.05 -37.99 9.44
C VAL A 252 -10.12 -37.00 9.92
N LYS A 253 -11.39 -37.36 9.77
CA LYS A 253 -12.51 -36.57 10.28
C LYS A 253 -12.58 -36.79 11.79
N VAL A 254 -12.14 -35.79 12.58
CA VAL A 254 -12.33 -35.77 14.03
C VAL A 254 -13.19 -34.54 14.36
N GLU A 255 -14.49 -34.76 14.56
CA GLU A 255 -15.40 -33.77 15.16
C GLU A 255 -15.16 -33.71 16.69
N ALA A 256 -13.92 -33.45 17.10
CA ALA A 256 -13.61 -33.10 18.48
C ALA A 256 -13.73 -31.57 18.61
N HIS A 257 -14.39 -31.12 19.67
CA HIS A 257 -14.33 -29.72 20.08
C HIS A 257 -12.85 -29.36 20.26
N VAL A 258 -12.31 -28.53 19.36
CA VAL A 258 -10.87 -28.19 19.38
C VAL A 258 -10.62 -27.32 20.59
N ASN A 259 -9.91 -27.85 21.59
CA ASN A 259 -9.39 -27.04 22.68
C ASN A 259 -8.17 -26.27 22.18
N HIS A 260 -8.38 -25.05 21.68
CA HIS A 260 -7.31 -24.23 21.11
C HIS A 260 -6.19 -23.91 22.11
N GLN A 261 -6.48 -23.82 23.41
CA GLN A 261 -5.47 -23.59 24.44
C GLN A 261 -4.54 -24.80 24.59
N GLU A 262 -5.12 -26.01 24.66
CA GLU A 262 -4.33 -27.24 24.74
C GLU A 262 -3.50 -27.45 23.46
N LEU A 263 -4.10 -27.17 22.30
CA LEU A 263 -3.44 -27.27 21.02
C LEU A 263 -2.27 -26.27 20.91
N ALA A 264 -2.48 -25.01 21.32
CA ALA A 264 -1.42 -24.00 21.35
C ALA A 264 -0.29 -24.38 22.32
N ARG A 265 -0.63 -24.92 23.49
CA ARG A 265 0.35 -25.41 24.47
C ARG A 265 1.21 -26.54 23.90
N LYS A 266 0.60 -27.46 23.14
CA LYS A 266 1.32 -28.56 22.47
C LYS A 266 2.23 -28.06 21.34
N ILE A 267 1.76 -27.08 20.57
CA ILE A 267 2.51 -26.53 19.44
C ILE A 267 3.66 -25.63 19.90
N ASN A 268 3.42 -24.80 20.92
CA ASN A 268 4.37 -23.88 21.53
C ASN A 268 5.14 -23.03 20.49
N LYS A 269 4.44 -22.48 19.50
CA LYS A 269 4.99 -21.63 18.44
C LYS A 269 4.10 -20.42 18.18
N PRO A 270 4.69 -19.25 17.84
CA PRO A 270 3.93 -18.06 17.50
C PRO A 270 3.09 -18.25 16.22
N GLY A 271 2.00 -17.50 16.11
CA GLY A 271 1.13 -17.47 14.94
C GLY A 271 -0.35 -17.57 15.28
N ILE A 272 -1.12 -18.27 14.44
CA ILE A 272 -2.55 -18.50 14.70
C ILE A 272 -2.93 -19.96 14.55
N ILE A 273 -3.90 -20.41 15.34
CA ILE A 273 -4.67 -21.62 15.08
C ILE A 273 -5.91 -21.19 14.31
N LEU A 274 -5.95 -21.52 13.03
CA LEU A 274 -7.05 -21.17 12.13
C LEU A 274 -8.01 -22.34 11.97
N THR A 275 -9.30 -22.13 12.24
CA THR A 275 -10.36 -23.10 12.03
C THR A 275 -11.32 -22.63 10.94
N ASN A 276 -11.61 -23.50 9.98
CA ASN A 276 -12.71 -23.33 9.05
C ASN A 276 -13.99 -23.92 9.68
N LYS A 277 -14.81 -23.10 10.31
CA LYS A 277 -16.11 -23.51 10.88
C LYS A 277 -17.22 -23.59 9.83
N SER A 278 -16.97 -23.17 8.59
CA SER A 278 -17.94 -23.24 7.52
C SER A 278 -18.22 -24.67 7.05
N HIS A 279 -19.32 -24.83 6.31
CA HIS A 279 -19.73 -26.11 5.71
C HIS A 279 -19.06 -26.40 4.36
N LYS A 280 -18.10 -25.58 3.93
CA LYS A 280 -17.39 -25.75 2.65
C LYS A 280 -15.88 -25.60 2.82
N ASP A 281 -15.15 -26.16 1.88
CA ASP A 281 -13.72 -25.99 1.82
C ASP A 281 -13.39 -24.54 1.45
N CYS A 282 -12.43 -23.96 2.18
CA CYS A 282 -12.09 -22.54 2.07
C CYS A 282 -10.58 -22.37 1.97
N THR A 283 -10.15 -21.39 1.16
CA THR A 283 -8.75 -20.94 1.15
C THR A 283 -8.68 -19.59 1.84
N TYR A 284 -7.78 -19.48 2.80
CA TYR A 284 -7.55 -18.29 3.60
C TYR A 284 -6.23 -17.65 3.20
N PHE A 285 -6.24 -16.34 3.01
CA PHE A 285 -5.09 -15.57 2.56
C PHE A 285 -4.61 -14.66 3.68
N PHE A 286 -3.29 -14.61 3.87
CA PHE A 286 -2.62 -13.79 4.87
C PHE A 286 -1.94 -12.63 4.18
N TYR A 287 -2.12 -11.44 4.73
CA TYR A 287 -1.55 -10.21 4.24
C TYR A 287 -0.75 -9.56 5.36
N ASP A 288 0.50 -9.22 5.09
CA ASP A 288 1.31 -8.38 5.98
C ASP A 288 0.93 -6.91 5.71
N ASN A 289 0.99 -6.06 6.74
CA ASN A 289 0.72 -4.64 6.58
C ASN A 289 1.90 -3.95 5.89
N TYR A 290 1.59 -2.94 5.07
CA TYR A 290 2.63 -2.16 4.37
C TYR A 290 3.44 -1.30 5.35
N TRP A 291 2.80 -0.83 6.43
CA TRP A 291 3.41 0.02 7.45
C TRP A 291 3.60 -0.76 8.76
N ASN A 292 4.79 -1.34 8.92
CA ASN A 292 5.17 -2.10 10.12
C ASN A 292 6.02 -1.26 11.08
N GLY A 293 5.49 -0.17 11.64
CA GLY A 293 6.31 0.64 12.58
C GLY A 293 5.74 1.90 13.22
N ASN A 294 4.61 2.45 12.75
CA ASN A 294 4.12 3.76 13.20
C ASN A 294 2.73 3.73 13.88
N GLY A 295 2.15 2.53 14.07
CA GLY A 295 0.82 2.39 14.67
C GLY A 295 -0.35 2.54 13.70
N GLU A 296 -0.10 2.62 12.39
CA GLU A 296 -1.14 2.65 11.35
C GLU A 296 -1.06 1.40 10.46
N ALA A 297 -2.15 0.63 10.37
CA ALA A 297 -2.23 -0.56 9.53
C ALA A 297 -2.57 -0.18 8.08
N GLY A 298 -1.56 -0.17 7.20
CA GLY A 298 -1.77 -0.04 5.77
C GLY A 298 -2.12 -1.39 5.16
N ALA A 299 -3.39 -1.56 4.77
CA ALA A 299 -3.83 -2.82 4.21
C ALA A 299 -3.19 -3.08 2.82
N ASN A 300 -2.35 -4.10 2.73
CA ASN A 300 -1.93 -4.68 1.45
C ASN A 300 -3.05 -5.58 0.92
N PHE A 301 -3.69 -5.27 -0.21
CA PHE A 301 -4.89 -5.98 -0.69
C PHE A 301 -4.61 -7.02 -1.79
N ASP A 302 -3.47 -6.91 -2.47
CA ASP A 302 -3.16 -7.62 -3.72
C ASP A 302 -1.88 -8.47 -3.64
N HIS A 303 -1.11 -8.36 -2.56
CA HIS A 303 0.08 -9.20 -2.34
C HIS A 303 -0.07 -10.09 -1.09
N PRO A 304 -0.83 -11.19 -1.16
CA PRO A 304 -0.89 -12.14 -0.05
C PRO A 304 0.50 -12.77 0.19
N LEU A 305 0.93 -12.78 1.44
CA LEU A 305 2.19 -13.40 1.86
C LEU A 305 2.14 -14.92 1.74
N LYS A 306 1.00 -15.51 2.13
CA LYS A 306 0.76 -16.96 2.08
C LYS A 306 -0.73 -17.24 2.05
N ASN A 307 -1.09 -18.47 1.71
CA ASN A 307 -2.45 -18.95 1.83
C ASN A 307 -2.49 -20.36 2.42
N VAL A 308 -3.64 -20.73 2.98
CA VAL A 308 -3.90 -22.05 3.55
C VAL A 308 -5.28 -22.52 3.12
N HIS A 309 -5.34 -23.70 2.52
CA HIS A 309 -6.59 -24.37 2.19
C HIS A 309 -7.02 -25.27 3.34
N LEU A 310 -8.27 -25.13 3.79
CA LEU A 310 -8.85 -25.91 4.87
C LEU A 310 -10.18 -26.50 4.44
N LYS A 311 -10.32 -27.81 4.69
CA LYS A 311 -11.61 -28.48 4.57
C LYS A 311 -12.64 -27.91 5.55
N ALA A 312 -13.92 -28.08 5.25
CA ALA A 312 -14.98 -27.80 6.21
C ALA A 312 -14.71 -28.48 7.57
N GLY A 313 -14.80 -27.72 8.66
CA GLY A 313 -14.54 -28.18 10.03
C GLY A 313 -13.06 -28.38 10.40
N ALA A 314 -12.13 -28.25 9.44
CA ALA A 314 -10.70 -28.46 9.70
C ALA A 314 -10.05 -27.26 10.40
N HIS A 315 -8.94 -27.53 11.10
CA HIS A 315 -8.09 -26.51 11.70
C HIS A 315 -6.62 -26.78 11.41
N VAL A 316 -5.80 -25.74 11.50
CA VAL A 316 -4.35 -25.83 11.30
C VAL A 316 -3.65 -24.74 12.10
N HIS A 317 -2.44 -25.02 12.58
CA HIS A 317 -1.55 -23.97 13.05
C HIS A 317 -0.80 -23.36 11.88
N VAL A 318 -0.90 -22.04 11.75
CA VAL A 318 -0.18 -21.26 10.77
C VAL A 318 0.96 -20.54 11.49
N PRO A 319 2.21 -21.03 11.38
CA PRO A 319 3.34 -20.36 12.01
C PRO A 319 3.57 -19.01 11.34
N LEU A 320 3.77 -17.98 12.16
CA LEU A 320 4.06 -16.61 11.72
C LEU A 320 5.22 -16.06 12.55
N PRO A 321 6.10 -15.25 11.95
CA PRO A 321 7.17 -14.60 12.71
C PRO A 321 6.57 -13.60 13.69
N LYS A 322 7.26 -13.37 14.82
CA LYS A 322 6.85 -12.37 15.83
C LYS A 322 6.72 -10.96 15.28
N THR A 323 7.41 -10.67 14.17
CA THR A 323 7.36 -9.40 13.46
C THR A 323 6.12 -9.23 12.60
N PHE A 324 5.31 -10.27 12.38
CA PHE A 324 4.12 -10.20 11.55
C PHE A 324 3.06 -9.29 12.18
N LYS A 325 2.58 -8.32 11.40
CA LYS A 325 1.45 -7.46 11.73
C LYS A 325 0.58 -7.35 10.49
N GLY A 326 -0.63 -7.89 10.55
CA GLY A 326 -1.41 -8.04 9.35
C GLY A 326 -2.75 -8.66 9.62
N ARG A 327 -3.23 -9.45 8.67
CA ARG A 327 -4.57 -10.03 8.73
C ARG A 327 -4.68 -11.34 7.99
N VAL A 328 -5.77 -12.05 8.28
CA VAL A 328 -6.25 -13.19 7.49
C VAL A 328 -7.69 -12.93 7.03
N GLN A 329 -8.01 -13.37 5.81
CA GLN A 329 -9.37 -13.32 5.27
C GLN A 329 -9.68 -14.57 4.42
N ARG A 330 -10.97 -14.81 4.15
CA ARG A 330 -11.43 -15.90 3.29
C ARG A 330 -11.45 -15.47 1.81
N GLY A 331 -10.74 -16.20 0.98
CA GLY A 331 -10.51 -15.83 -0.42
C GLY A 331 -9.67 -14.55 -0.55
N LYS A 332 -9.40 -14.15 -1.79
CA LYS A 332 -8.61 -12.94 -2.10
C LYS A 332 -9.46 -11.70 -2.37
N ASP A 333 -10.74 -11.89 -2.60
CA ASP A 333 -11.63 -10.85 -3.09
C ASP A 333 -12.30 -10.08 -1.94
N LEU A 334 -12.53 -8.78 -2.16
CA LEU A 334 -13.39 -7.93 -1.33
C LEU A 334 -14.82 -7.88 -1.90
N PRO A 335 -15.85 -7.52 -1.10
CA PRO A 335 -15.80 -7.23 0.35
C PRO A 335 -15.57 -8.49 1.20
N ALA A 336 -14.82 -8.39 2.30
CA ALA A 336 -14.46 -9.55 3.12
C ALA A 336 -14.30 -9.21 4.61
N THR A 337 -14.63 -10.17 5.48
CA THR A 337 -14.36 -10.09 6.91
C THR A 337 -12.87 -10.26 7.17
N TRP A 338 -12.30 -9.36 7.98
CA TRP A 338 -10.90 -9.41 8.37
C TRP A 338 -10.73 -9.82 9.82
N VAL A 339 -9.72 -10.65 10.05
CA VAL A 339 -9.18 -10.88 11.39
C VAL A 339 -7.80 -10.25 11.40
N GLU A 340 -7.68 -9.11 12.07
CA GLU A 340 -6.47 -8.30 12.15
C GLU A 340 -5.69 -8.69 13.40
N PHE A 341 -4.37 -8.81 13.29
CA PHE A 341 -3.52 -9.16 14.43
C PHE A 341 -2.06 -8.84 14.21
N GLN A 342 -1.36 -8.63 15.32
CA GLN A 342 0.09 -8.63 15.42
C GLN A 342 0.54 -9.76 16.34
N VAL A 343 1.57 -10.49 15.94
CA VAL A 343 2.04 -11.67 16.68
C VAL A 343 2.80 -11.27 17.94
N SER A 344 3.48 -10.12 17.94
CA SER A 344 4.15 -9.56 19.10
C SER A 344 4.10 -8.03 19.04
N ALA A 345 3.33 -7.42 19.95
CA ALA A 345 3.24 -5.98 20.09
C ALA A 345 4.53 -5.40 20.71
N SER A 346 4.87 -4.16 20.37
CA SER A 346 6.10 -3.53 20.86
C SER A 346 6.06 -3.13 22.32
N ASN A 347 4.85 -2.93 22.88
CA ASN A 347 4.65 -2.42 24.23
C ASN A 347 4.64 -3.52 25.31
N ASP A 348 4.04 -4.68 25.04
CA ASP A 348 3.92 -5.77 26.03
C ASP A 348 4.37 -7.14 25.51
N HIS A 349 4.81 -7.21 24.24
CA HIS A 349 5.27 -8.43 23.57
C HIS A 349 4.25 -9.56 23.49
N ALA A 350 2.96 -9.28 23.74
CA ALA A 350 1.87 -10.23 23.52
C ALA A 350 1.39 -10.18 22.06
N ALA A 351 0.69 -11.23 21.62
CA ALA A 351 -0.10 -11.13 20.40
C ALA A 351 -1.36 -10.31 20.69
N HIS A 352 -1.78 -9.46 19.76
CA HIS A 352 -3.00 -8.66 19.83
C HIS A 352 -3.79 -8.84 18.55
N GLY A 353 -5.11 -8.78 18.63
CA GLY A 353 -5.95 -8.84 17.45
C GLY A 353 -7.44 -8.68 17.71
N ASP A 354 -8.14 -8.48 16.62
CA ASP A 354 -9.54 -8.08 16.59
C ASP A 354 -10.21 -8.54 15.28
N ILE A 355 -11.50 -8.24 15.17
CA ILE A 355 -12.29 -8.46 13.96
C ILE A 355 -12.57 -7.10 13.34
N SER A 356 -12.42 -7.00 12.02
CA SER A 356 -12.71 -5.78 11.27
C SER A 356 -13.64 -6.05 10.11
N LEU A 357 -14.69 -5.24 10.03
CA LEU A 357 -15.70 -5.25 8.98
C LEU A 357 -15.60 -4.00 8.09
N GLN A 358 -14.52 -3.23 8.26
CA GLN A 358 -14.29 -1.98 7.54
C GLN A 358 -14.25 -2.20 6.02
N GLN A 359 -13.68 -3.33 5.59
CA GLN A 359 -13.57 -3.73 4.19
C GLN A 359 -14.69 -4.70 3.75
N GLY A 360 -15.76 -4.75 4.54
CA GLY A 360 -16.95 -5.55 4.30
C GLY A 360 -17.07 -6.74 5.24
N CYS A 361 -18.10 -7.55 4.99
CA CYS A 361 -18.36 -8.75 5.79
C CYS A 361 -18.93 -9.84 4.89
N ASP A 362 -18.20 -10.94 4.74
CA ASP A 362 -18.63 -12.11 3.97
C ASP A 362 -18.86 -13.35 4.86
N CYS A 363 -18.37 -13.33 6.10
CA CYS A 363 -18.69 -14.32 7.12
C CYS A 363 -18.59 -13.77 8.54
N ALA A 364 -19.11 -14.54 9.49
CA ALA A 364 -18.81 -14.32 10.89
C ALA A 364 -17.38 -14.79 11.22
N ALA A 365 -16.78 -14.19 12.23
CA ALA A 365 -15.43 -14.51 12.68
C ALA A 365 -15.25 -14.24 14.17
N THR A 366 -14.43 -15.06 14.82
CA THR A 366 -14.02 -14.85 16.22
C THR A 366 -12.52 -15.00 16.38
N ILE A 367 -11.97 -14.24 17.33
CA ILE A 367 -10.57 -14.33 17.75
C ILE A 367 -10.50 -14.56 19.27
N ALA A 368 -9.58 -15.41 19.70
CA ALA A 368 -9.41 -15.77 21.11
C ALA A 368 -7.94 -15.93 21.50
N ALA A 369 -7.64 -15.60 22.75
CA ALA A 369 -6.34 -15.84 23.36
C ALA A 369 -6.14 -17.33 23.64
N THR A 370 -4.92 -17.81 23.45
CA THR A 370 -4.56 -19.22 23.68
C THR A 370 -3.67 -19.44 24.90
N ASP A 371 -3.41 -18.38 25.66
CA ASP A 371 -2.55 -18.35 26.84
C ASP A 371 -3.26 -18.70 28.16
N GLY A 372 -4.52 -19.12 28.09
CA GLY A 372 -5.34 -19.46 29.28
C GLY A 372 -6.10 -18.29 29.87
N SER A 373 -5.95 -17.05 29.36
CA SER A 373 -6.67 -15.88 29.86
C SER A 373 -8.18 -15.91 29.61
N GLY A 374 -8.64 -16.73 28.66
CA GLY A 374 -10.04 -16.83 28.27
C GLY A 374 -10.57 -15.61 27.50
N ARG A 375 -9.71 -14.66 27.13
CA ARG A 375 -10.10 -13.48 26.33
C ARG A 375 -10.56 -13.91 24.94
N LYS A 376 -11.69 -13.38 24.48
CA LYS A 376 -12.23 -13.63 23.14
C LYS A 376 -13.10 -12.47 22.67
N ASN A 377 -13.14 -12.24 21.37
CA ASN A 377 -14.03 -11.28 20.75
C ASN A 377 -14.50 -11.73 19.36
N GLY A 378 -15.39 -10.95 18.74
CA GLY A 378 -16.02 -11.25 17.45
C GLY A 378 -17.49 -11.69 17.58
N PHE A 379 -17.99 -12.34 16.54
CA PHE A 379 -19.38 -12.77 16.42
C PHE A 379 -19.48 -14.07 15.61
N THR A 380 -20.57 -14.82 15.80
CA THR A 380 -20.74 -16.16 15.21
C THR A 380 -22.00 -16.32 14.37
N HIS A 381 -22.90 -15.33 14.41
CA HIS A 381 -24.17 -15.39 13.67
C HIS A 381 -23.99 -14.85 12.25
N ASP A 382 -24.70 -15.45 11.29
CA ASP A 382 -24.68 -15.01 9.88
C ASP A 382 -25.45 -13.69 9.71
N VAL A 383 -24.71 -12.61 9.57
CA VAL A 383 -25.23 -11.26 9.30
C VAL A 383 -25.46 -11.01 7.81
N VAL A 384 -24.86 -11.81 6.90
CA VAL A 384 -24.97 -11.58 5.44
C VAL A 384 -26.35 -11.99 4.93
N LYS A 385 -26.91 -13.09 5.47
CA LYS A 385 -28.23 -13.58 5.09
C LYS A 385 -29.35 -12.57 5.36
N GLY A 386 -29.30 -11.88 6.49
CA GLY A 386 -30.32 -10.91 6.91
C GLY A 386 -30.06 -9.46 6.46
N ALA A 387 -28.94 -9.18 5.81
CA ALA A 387 -28.57 -7.82 5.45
C ALA A 387 -29.48 -7.24 4.35
N PRO A 388 -29.94 -5.97 4.48
CA PRO A 388 -30.76 -5.31 3.48
C PRO A 388 -29.99 -5.13 2.18
N ALA A 389 -30.70 -5.11 1.05
CA ALA A 389 -30.08 -5.02 -0.28
C ALA A 389 -29.13 -3.82 -0.40
N ALA A 390 -29.47 -2.66 0.19
CA ALA A 390 -28.65 -1.46 0.19
C ALA A 390 -27.30 -1.61 0.95
N ALA A 391 -27.24 -2.50 1.94
CA ALA A 391 -26.01 -2.82 2.66
C ALA A 391 -25.14 -3.85 1.93
N CYS A 392 -25.67 -4.48 0.87
CA CYS A 392 -25.06 -5.64 0.25
C CYS A 392 -24.44 -5.33 -1.11
N GLY A 393 -23.52 -6.19 -1.52
CA GLY A 393 -22.96 -6.24 -2.85
C GLY A 393 -22.56 -7.66 -3.22
N LYS A 394 -21.83 -7.77 -4.32
CA LYS A 394 -21.23 -9.03 -4.77
C LYS A 394 -19.73 -8.90 -4.79
N LYS A 395 -19.04 -9.94 -4.31
CA LYS A 395 -17.62 -10.15 -4.59
C LYS A 395 -17.44 -10.41 -6.10
N PRO A 396 -16.24 -10.21 -6.67
CA PRO A 396 -15.87 -10.68 -8.01
C PRO A 396 -16.29 -12.12 -8.32
N SER A 397 -16.26 -13.02 -7.33
CA SER A 397 -16.74 -14.41 -7.44
C SER A 397 -18.26 -14.54 -7.62
N GLY A 398 -19.03 -13.45 -7.49
CA GLY A 398 -20.48 -13.42 -7.50
C GLY A 398 -21.14 -13.64 -6.14
N GLU A 399 -20.37 -14.00 -5.11
CA GLU A 399 -20.89 -14.21 -3.75
C GLU A 399 -21.43 -12.92 -3.13
N LYS A 400 -22.58 -13.02 -2.46
CA LYS A 400 -23.15 -11.91 -1.69
C LYS A 400 -22.26 -11.63 -0.47
N ALA A 401 -21.97 -10.35 -0.24
CA ALA A 401 -21.32 -9.87 0.97
C ALA A 401 -21.95 -8.54 1.40
N ILE A 402 -21.76 -8.16 2.67
CA ILE A 402 -22.04 -6.80 3.11
C ILE A 402 -20.89 -5.91 2.61
N GLN A 403 -21.25 -4.77 2.03
CA GLN A 403 -20.31 -3.80 1.47
C GLN A 403 -19.40 -3.19 2.54
N THR A 404 -18.30 -2.61 2.07
CA THR A 404 -17.39 -1.83 2.92
C THR A 404 -18.11 -0.69 3.64
N THR A 405 -17.77 -0.49 4.91
CA THR A 405 -18.36 0.54 5.78
C THR A 405 -17.56 1.83 5.79
N VAL A 406 -16.25 1.78 5.53
CA VAL A 406 -15.39 2.98 5.42
C VAL A 406 -15.17 3.40 3.98
N GLY A 407 -15.67 2.61 3.03
CA GLY A 407 -15.34 2.73 1.63
C GLY A 407 -14.06 1.96 1.30
N ASN A 408 -13.94 1.62 0.02
CA ASN A 408 -12.68 1.28 -0.60
C ASN A 408 -12.39 2.37 -1.64
N TRP A 409 -11.20 2.37 -2.25
CA TRP A 409 -10.80 3.36 -3.28
C TRP A 409 -11.83 3.56 -4.42
N MET A 410 -12.79 2.65 -4.59
CA MET A 410 -13.82 2.67 -5.63
C MET A 410 -15.19 3.21 -5.17
N SER A 411 -15.45 3.37 -3.86
CA SER A 411 -16.75 3.85 -3.36
C SER A 411 -16.64 4.41 -1.94
N GLY A 412 -17.37 5.49 -1.66
CA GLY A 412 -17.47 6.06 -0.31
C GLY A 412 -18.15 5.12 0.70
N PRO A 413 -18.20 5.52 1.99
CA PRO A 413 -18.83 4.75 3.06
C PRO A 413 -20.26 4.29 2.71
N ASN A 414 -20.58 3.02 2.92
CA ASN A 414 -21.94 2.53 2.77
C ASN A 414 -22.71 2.67 4.09
N GLN A 415 -23.53 3.71 4.21
CA GLN A 415 -24.28 3.99 5.44
C GLN A 415 -25.23 2.85 5.84
N ALA A 416 -25.87 2.19 4.88
CA ALA A 416 -26.76 1.07 5.17
C ALA A 416 -25.99 -0.12 5.77
N ALA A 417 -24.77 -0.39 5.29
CA ALA A 417 -23.89 -1.39 5.89
C ALA A 417 -23.44 -1.01 7.31
N ILE A 418 -23.07 0.26 7.51
CA ILE A 418 -22.69 0.79 8.84
C ILE A 418 -23.81 0.61 9.84
N ASP A 419 -25.02 1.07 9.51
CA ASP A 419 -26.17 1.02 10.42
C ASP A 419 -26.57 -0.42 10.73
N TYR A 420 -26.58 -1.27 9.71
CA TYR A 420 -26.89 -2.69 9.86
C TYR A 420 -25.88 -3.39 10.76
N LEU A 421 -24.58 -3.24 10.51
CA LEU A 421 -23.54 -3.89 11.30
C LEU A 421 -23.46 -3.34 12.72
N LYS A 422 -23.70 -2.03 12.93
CA LYS A 422 -23.77 -1.45 14.29
C LYS A 422 -24.90 -2.06 15.09
N LYS A 423 -26.05 -2.31 14.46
CA LYS A 423 -27.22 -2.92 15.09
C LYS A 423 -27.02 -4.42 15.38
N HIS A 424 -26.43 -5.17 14.46
CA HIS A 424 -26.39 -6.63 14.52
C HIS A 424 -25.10 -7.20 15.12
N VAL A 425 -23.97 -6.53 14.93
CA VAL A 425 -22.66 -6.95 15.48
C VAL A 425 -22.25 -6.05 16.64
N GLY A 426 -22.28 -4.74 16.42
CA GLY A 426 -21.87 -3.72 17.39
C GLY A 426 -20.36 -3.46 17.41
N GLN A 427 -19.97 -2.19 17.54
CA GLN A 427 -18.58 -1.72 17.46
C GLN A 427 -17.64 -2.41 18.45
N LYS A 428 -18.14 -2.81 19.64
CA LYS A 428 -17.33 -3.54 20.63
C LYS A 428 -16.85 -4.90 20.14
N ARG A 429 -17.60 -5.53 19.23
CA ARG A 429 -17.32 -6.89 18.72
C ARG A 429 -16.45 -6.90 17.47
N ALA A 430 -16.53 -5.85 16.67
CA ALA A 430 -15.72 -5.69 15.47
C ALA A 430 -15.62 -4.22 15.08
N TYR A 431 -14.53 -3.83 14.42
CA TYR A 431 -14.40 -2.51 13.83
C TYR A 431 -15.41 -2.36 12.69
N ILE A 432 -16.38 -1.46 12.87
CA ILE A 432 -17.37 -1.13 11.82
C ILE A 432 -16.98 0.19 11.18
N VAL A 433 -16.68 1.22 11.97
CA VAL A 433 -16.14 2.50 11.48
C VAL A 433 -15.04 3.00 12.42
N GLY A 434 -14.05 3.69 11.88
CA GLY A 434 -12.94 4.27 12.67
C GLY A 434 -12.01 3.23 13.32
N GLY A 435 -10.92 3.71 13.91
CA GLY A 435 -9.87 2.86 14.52
C GLY A 435 -9.99 2.61 16.02
N SER A 436 -11.14 2.93 16.65
CA SER A 436 -11.34 2.74 18.10
C SER A 436 -12.70 2.11 18.44
N GLY A 437 -12.85 1.64 19.69
CA GLY A 437 -14.12 1.16 20.24
C GLY A 437 -14.39 -0.35 20.11
N THR A 438 -13.43 -1.11 19.59
CA THR A 438 -13.46 -2.59 19.56
C THR A 438 -12.55 -3.14 20.66
N ASP A 439 -13.02 -4.16 21.38
CA ASP A 439 -12.24 -4.78 22.45
C ASP A 439 -11.18 -5.73 21.86
N ASP A 440 -9.91 -5.37 21.98
CA ASP A 440 -8.79 -6.19 21.52
C ASP A 440 -8.60 -7.46 22.39
N VAL A 441 -8.12 -8.53 21.75
CA VAL A 441 -7.76 -9.81 22.35
C VAL A 441 -6.24 -9.96 22.41
N ALA A 442 -5.69 -9.88 23.62
CA ALA A 442 -4.27 -10.11 23.88
C ALA A 442 -3.97 -11.57 24.30
N SER A 443 -2.88 -12.16 23.82
CA SER A 443 -2.38 -13.50 24.19
C SER A 443 -0.87 -13.52 24.40
N LYS A 444 -0.43 -13.80 25.63
CA LYS A 444 0.98 -13.73 26.06
C LYS A 444 1.88 -14.77 25.41
N ASN A 445 1.33 -15.89 24.95
CA ASN A 445 2.09 -16.94 24.27
C ASN A 445 2.36 -16.66 22.78
N ASN A 446 2.06 -15.44 22.30
CA ASN A 446 2.21 -15.01 20.91
C ASN A 446 1.42 -15.88 19.91
N CYS A 447 0.36 -16.55 20.37
CA CYS A 447 -0.53 -17.37 19.54
C CYS A 447 -2.00 -17.00 19.80
N LEU A 448 -2.75 -16.79 18.72
CA LEU A 448 -4.20 -16.53 18.76
C LEU A 448 -4.95 -17.70 18.14
N ALA A 449 -6.22 -17.88 18.51
CA ALA A 449 -7.13 -18.80 17.84
C ALA A 449 -8.13 -17.99 17.02
N VAL A 450 -8.35 -18.40 15.78
CA VAL A 450 -9.22 -17.73 14.82
C VAL A 450 -10.19 -18.74 14.24
N ASP A 451 -11.48 -18.46 14.36
CA ASP A 451 -12.55 -19.26 13.76
C ASP A 451 -13.31 -18.43 12.72
N MET A 452 -13.41 -18.96 11.50
CA MET A 452 -14.12 -18.34 10.37
C MET A 452 -15.32 -19.21 9.99
N TYR A 453 -16.53 -18.64 9.93
CA TYR A 453 -17.80 -19.37 9.85
C TYR A 453 -18.38 -19.49 8.43
#